data_AF-A0A1G8Q445-F1
#
_entry.id   AF-A0A1G8Q445-F1
#
_cell.length_a   1.000
_cell.length_b   1.000
_cell.length_c   1.000
_cell.angle_alpha   90.00
_cell.angle_beta   90.00
_cell.angle_gamma   90.00
#
_symmetry.space_group_name_H-M   'P 1'
#
loop_
_entity.id
_entity.type
_entity.pdbx_description
1 polymer ?
#
loop_
_entity_poly.entity_id
_entity_poly.type
_entity_poly.pdbx_seq_one_letter_code
_entity_poly.pdbx_strand_id
1 'polypeptide(L)'
;MIAPEESGIRDWMIFVASILPLVLASPTLTLHKAAARDLEGRYANSPLKPWFDSLRSGKGPCCSDADGTALADVDWETKGGHYRVRIEGQWWDVPDDAVIKEPNRVGRTMVWPVYVSPMGAPVRIDIRCFMPGSMT
;
A
#
# COMPACT_ATOMS: atom_id res chain seq x y z
N MET A 1 -38.54 52.21 30.28
CA MET A 1 -37.74 52.03 29.05
C MET A 1 -36.54 51.19 29.42
N ILE A 2 -36.52 49.93 29.01
CA ILE A 2 -35.42 48.99 29.29
C ILE A 2 -34.84 48.63 27.92
N ALA A 3 -33.55 48.88 27.75
CA ALA A 3 -32.86 48.84 26.46
C ALA A 3 -32.71 47.40 25.91
N PRO A 4 -32.91 47.17 24.61
CA PRO A 4 -32.80 45.85 23.97
C PRO A 4 -31.36 45.41 23.58
N GLU A 5 -30.30 46.07 24.08
CA GLU A 5 -28.92 45.92 23.58
C GLU A 5 -28.07 44.84 24.30
N GLU A 6 -28.51 44.30 25.45
CA GLU A 6 -27.69 43.38 26.27
C GLU A 6 -27.76 41.90 25.87
N SER A 7 -28.81 41.44 25.17
CA SER A 7 -28.97 39.99 24.89
C SER A 7 -28.04 39.47 23.79
N GLY A 8 -27.79 40.28 22.76
CA GLY A 8 -27.00 39.87 21.60
C GLY A 8 -25.52 39.64 21.91
N ILE A 9 -24.94 40.43 22.83
CA ILE A 9 -23.53 40.33 23.21
C ILE A 9 -23.28 39.09 24.07
N ARG A 10 -24.22 38.78 24.97
CA ARG A 10 -24.15 37.61 25.86
C ARG A 10 -24.30 36.30 25.08
N ASP A 11 -25.20 36.27 24.10
CA ASP A 11 -25.37 35.12 23.22
C ASP A 11 -24.16 34.94 22.30
N TRP A 12 -23.62 36.02 21.71
CA TRP A 12 -22.35 36.02 20.96
C TRP A 12 -21.19 35.46 21.78
N MET A 13 -21.04 35.90 23.04
CA MET A 13 -19.98 35.42 23.93
C MET A 13 -20.12 33.93 24.26
N ILE A 14 -21.34 33.42 24.42
CA ILE A 14 -21.60 31.99 24.68
C ILE A 14 -21.26 31.15 23.43
N PHE A 15 -21.62 31.63 22.23
CA PHE A 15 -21.26 30.96 20.98
C PHE A 15 -19.74 30.91 20.77
N VAL A 16 -19.03 32.01 21.04
CA VAL A 16 -17.55 32.07 20.92
C VAL A 16 -16.87 31.19 21.97
N ALA A 17 -17.33 31.22 23.23
CA ALA A 17 -16.77 30.43 24.32
C ALA A 17 -17.00 28.91 24.17
N SER A 18 -18.03 28.49 23.43
CA SER A 18 -18.37 27.07 23.25
C SER A 18 -17.75 26.45 22.00
N ILE A 19 -17.49 27.24 20.95
CA ILE A 19 -16.89 26.74 19.70
C ILE A 19 -15.35 26.63 19.80
N LEU A 20 -14.72 27.53 20.56
CA LEU A 20 -13.25 27.59 20.69
C LEU A 20 -12.59 26.34 21.32
N PRO A 21 -13.13 25.72 22.40
CA PRO A 21 -12.53 24.51 22.96
C PRO A 21 -12.77 23.25 22.09
N LEU A 22 -13.80 23.23 21.24
CA LEU A 22 -14.07 22.09 20.35
C LEU A 22 -13.03 21.95 19.23
N VAL A 23 -12.51 23.08 18.73
CA VAL A 23 -11.45 23.10 17.71
C VAL A 23 -10.11 22.65 18.30
N LEU A 24 -9.83 23.00 19.56
CA LEU A 24 -8.59 22.64 20.26
C LEU A 24 -8.55 21.17 20.72
N ALA A 25 -9.71 20.52 20.89
CA ALA A 25 -9.82 19.10 21.27
C ALA A 25 -9.89 18.15 20.07
N SER A 26 -9.64 18.62 18.84
CA SER A 26 -9.56 17.76 17.67
C SER A 26 -8.26 16.93 17.73
N PRO A 27 -8.32 15.59 17.80
CA PRO A 27 -7.12 14.78 17.73
C PRO A 27 -6.46 15.06 16.37
N THR A 28 -5.25 15.63 16.40
CA THR A 28 -4.43 15.80 15.22
C THR A 28 -4.15 14.40 14.66
N LEU A 29 -4.90 14.02 13.61
CA LEU A 29 -4.60 12.85 12.81
C LEU A 29 -3.22 13.07 12.20
N THR A 30 -2.19 12.55 12.88
CA THR A 30 -0.84 12.54 12.36
C THR A 30 -0.86 11.67 11.11
N LEU A 31 -0.75 12.32 9.95
CA LEU A 31 -0.61 11.63 8.67
C LEU A 31 0.69 10.82 8.72
N HIS A 32 0.58 9.55 9.09
CA HIS A 32 1.70 8.62 8.98
C HIS A 32 2.03 8.50 7.50
N LYS A 33 3.18 9.06 7.10
CA LYS A 33 3.78 8.78 5.81
C LYS A 33 4.15 7.30 5.80
N ALA A 34 3.33 6.46 5.17
CA ALA A 34 3.72 5.11 4.83
C ALA A 34 4.80 5.20 3.75
N ALA A 35 6.07 5.04 4.13
CA ALA A 35 7.17 4.93 3.20
C ALA A 35 7.27 3.46 2.74
N ALA A 36 6.95 3.19 1.48
CA ALA A 36 7.11 1.85 0.89
C ALA A 36 8.59 1.49 0.64
N ARG A 37 9.46 2.51 0.58
CA ARG A 37 10.92 2.34 0.45
C ARG A 37 11.58 2.10 1.81
N ASP A 38 12.60 1.23 1.82
CA ASP A 38 13.48 1.01 2.97
C ASP A 38 14.39 2.22 3.22
N LEU A 39 13.81 3.34 3.67
CA LEU A 39 14.53 4.59 3.93
C LEU A 39 15.54 4.46 5.07
N GLU A 40 15.28 3.55 6.01
CA GLU A 40 16.17 3.26 7.14
C GLU A 40 17.27 2.24 6.77
N GLY A 41 17.21 1.64 5.58
CA GLY A 41 18.19 0.65 5.12
C GLY A 41 18.24 -0.60 5.99
N ARG A 42 17.13 -0.97 6.66
CA ARG A 42 17.07 -2.09 7.60
C ARG A 42 17.48 -3.41 6.94
N TYR A 43 17.24 -3.56 5.64
CA TYR A 43 17.58 -4.76 4.88
C TYR A 43 18.84 -4.62 4.03
N ALA A 44 19.59 -3.52 4.16
CA ALA A 44 20.79 -3.26 3.36
C ALA A 44 21.89 -4.33 3.55
N ASN A 45 21.96 -4.96 4.72
CA ASN A 45 22.94 -6.01 5.03
C ASN A 45 22.33 -7.42 5.03
N SER A 46 21.12 -7.60 4.50
CA SER A 46 20.50 -8.92 4.41
C SER A 46 21.28 -9.83 3.46
N PRO A 47 21.62 -11.08 3.84
CA PRO A 47 22.25 -12.04 2.94
C PRO A 47 21.45 -12.33 1.66
N LEU A 48 20.13 -12.09 1.70
CA LEU A 48 19.24 -12.27 0.55
C LEU A 48 19.16 -11.06 -0.37
N LYS A 49 19.67 -9.89 0.06
CA LYS A 49 19.56 -8.66 -0.72
C LYS A 49 20.15 -8.77 -2.14
N PRO A 50 21.38 -9.29 -2.35
CA PRO A 50 21.93 -9.42 -3.69
C PRO A 50 21.08 -10.30 -4.62
N TRP A 51 20.42 -11.31 -4.05
CA TRP A 51 19.51 -12.17 -4.79
C TRP A 51 18.22 -11.43 -5.16
N PHE A 52 17.59 -10.72 -4.23
CA PHE A 52 16.43 -9.88 -4.54
C PHE A 52 16.74 -8.83 -5.61
N ASP A 53 17.90 -8.18 -5.52
CA ASP A 53 18.37 -7.18 -6.50
C ASP A 53 18.58 -7.79 -7.90
N SER A 54 18.89 -9.09 -7.99
CA SER A 54 19.06 -9.81 -9.26
C SER A 54 17.75 -10.28 -9.89
N LEU A 55 16.63 -10.30 -9.16
CA LEU A 55 15.38 -10.86 -9.65
C LEU A 55 14.83 -10.06 -10.84
N ARG A 56 14.48 -10.80 -11.90
CA ARG A 56 13.89 -10.26 -13.13
C ARG A 56 12.78 -11.19 -13.62
N SER A 57 11.75 -10.61 -14.19
CA SER A 57 10.74 -11.30 -15.00
C SER A 57 10.94 -10.94 -16.47
N GLY A 58 10.08 -11.48 -17.36
CA GLY A 58 10.00 -11.03 -18.75
C GLY A 58 9.62 -9.55 -18.90
N LYS A 59 9.06 -8.96 -17.85
CA LYS A 59 8.68 -7.53 -17.76
C LYS A 59 9.81 -6.65 -17.19
N GLY A 60 10.99 -7.21 -16.91
CA GLY A 60 12.18 -6.49 -16.43
C GLY A 60 12.52 -6.75 -14.97
N PRO A 61 13.39 -5.92 -14.35
CA PRO A 61 13.77 -6.06 -12.95
C PRO A 61 12.62 -5.84 -11.97
N CYS A 62 12.59 -6.65 -10.90
CA CYS A 62 11.50 -6.69 -9.92
C CYS A 62 11.69 -5.63 -8.82
N CYS A 63 12.86 -5.62 -8.19
CA CYS A 63 13.12 -4.83 -6.99
C CYS A 63 13.43 -3.33 -7.27
N SER A 64 13.80 -2.96 -8.50
CA SER A 64 14.06 -1.56 -8.87
C SER A 64 12.75 -0.77 -9.05
N ASP A 65 11.73 -1.42 -9.59
CA ASP A 65 10.53 -0.76 -10.12
C ASP A 65 9.32 -0.93 -9.20
N ALA A 66 9.30 -1.98 -8.37
CA ALA A 66 8.21 -2.30 -7.47
C ALA A 66 8.74 -2.85 -6.13
N ASP A 67 7.97 -2.65 -5.06
CA ASP A 67 8.27 -3.24 -3.76
C ASP A 67 7.61 -4.63 -3.67
N GLY A 68 8.36 -5.63 -3.21
CA GLY A 68 7.90 -7.01 -3.12
C GLY A 68 7.16 -7.28 -1.82
N THR A 69 6.02 -7.97 -1.90
CA THR A 69 5.21 -8.37 -0.75
C THR A 69 5.02 -9.87 -0.73
N ALA A 70 5.08 -10.47 0.46
CA ALA A 70 4.75 -11.88 0.64
C ALA A 70 3.25 -12.08 0.76
N LEU A 71 2.73 -13.09 0.08
CA LEU A 71 1.33 -13.48 0.14
C LEU A 71 1.11 -14.61 1.16
N ALA A 72 -0.04 -14.60 1.82
CA ALA A 72 -0.52 -15.77 2.54
C ALA A 72 -1.03 -16.82 1.53
N ASP A 73 -1.09 -18.09 1.93
CA ASP A 73 -1.49 -19.18 1.03
C ASP A 73 -2.90 -19.03 0.47
N VAL A 74 -3.78 -18.31 1.18
CA VAL A 74 -5.15 -17.99 0.74
C VAL A 74 -5.25 -16.82 -0.24
N ASP A 75 -4.16 -16.06 -0.41
CA ASP A 75 -4.11 -14.85 -1.26
C ASP A 75 -3.46 -15.14 -2.63
N TRP A 76 -3.25 -16.41 -2.97
CA TRP A 76 -2.87 -16.86 -4.29
C TRP A 76 -3.41 -18.29 -4.52
N GLU A 77 -3.08 -18.93 -5.65
CA GLU A 77 -4.06 -19.23 -6.67
C GLU A 77 -3.40 -19.82 -7.91
N THR A 78 -3.59 -21.10 -8.25
CA THR A 78 -3.44 -21.58 -9.64
C THR A 78 -4.81 -21.92 -10.22
N LYS A 79 -5.19 -21.27 -11.32
CA LYS A 79 -6.47 -21.49 -12.00
C LYS A 79 -6.26 -21.56 -13.51
N GLY A 80 -6.66 -22.67 -14.12
CA GLY A 80 -6.56 -22.85 -15.58
C GLY A 80 -5.12 -22.85 -16.12
N GLY A 81 -4.15 -23.24 -15.30
CA GLY A 81 -2.72 -23.24 -15.69
C GLY A 81 -1.99 -21.92 -15.45
N HIS A 82 -2.70 -20.88 -15.00
CA HIS A 82 -2.13 -19.57 -14.69
C HIS A 82 -2.23 -19.28 -13.20
N TYR A 83 -1.37 -18.39 -12.71
CA TYR A 83 -1.45 -17.92 -11.33
C TYR A 83 -2.44 -16.76 -11.22
N ARG A 84 -3.12 -16.65 -10.08
CA ARG A 84 -3.84 -15.45 -9.68
C ARG A 84 -3.50 -15.09 -8.24
N VAL A 85 -3.48 -13.80 -7.95
CA VAL A 85 -3.16 -13.25 -6.64
C VAL A 85 -4.29 -12.36 -6.15
N ARG A 86 -4.51 -12.33 -4.84
CA ARG A 86 -5.51 -11.47 -4.21
C ARG A 86 -4.83 -10.23 -3.64
N ILE A 87 -5.13 -9.08 -4.21
CA ILE A 87 -4.60 -7.78 -3.77
C ILE A 87 -5.79 -6.86 -3.57
N GLU A 88 -5.84 -6.18 -2.41
CA GLU A 88 -6.95 -5.29 -2.04
C GLU A 88 -8.33 -5.97 -2.10
N GLY A 89 -8.37 -7.26 -1.75
CA GLY A 89 -9.60 -8.06 -1.75
C GLY A 89 -10.08 -8.51 -3.14
N GLN A 90 -9.36 -8.16 -4.21
CA GLN A 90 -9.69 -8.52 -5.59
C GLN A 90 -8.68 -9.52 -6.15
N TRP A 91 -9.16 -10.45 -6.99
CA TRP A 91 -8.31 -11.40 -7.69
C TRP A 91 -7.78 -10.80 -9.00
N TRP A 92 -6.47 -10.90 -9.19
CA TRP A 92 -5.74 -10.45 -10.37
C TRP A 92 -5.01 -11.63 -11.00
N ASP A 93 -5.21 -11.83 -12.30
CA ASP A 93 -4.44 -12.82 -13.05
C ASP A 93 -2.99 -12.36 -13.18
N VAL A 94 -2.07 -13.28 -12.96
CA VAL A 94 -0.63 -13.06 -13.12
C VAL A 94 -0.27 -13.36 -14.57
N PRO A 95 0.25 -12.37 -15.32
CA PRO A 95 0.77 -12.61 -16.65
C PRO A 95 1.92 -13.62 -16.64
N ASP A 96 1.99 -14.52 -17.63
CA ASP A 96 3.02 -15.56 -17.68
C ASP A 96 4.44 -14.97 -17.76
N ASP A 97 4.60 -13.81 -18.39
CA ASP A 97 5.86 -13.09 -18.47
C ASP A 97 6.25 -12.37 -17.16
N ALA A 98 5.33 -12.26 -16.20
CA ALA A 98 5.62 -11.76 -14.85
C ALA A 98 6.15 -12.88 -13.92
N VAL A 99 6.02 -14.15 -14.28
CA VAL A 99 6.46 -15.27 -13.43
C VAL A 99 7.98 -15.38 -13.44
N ILE A 100 8.58 -15.28 -12.26
CA ILE A 100 10.01 -15.47 -12.04
C ILE A 100 10.32 -16.97 -12.07
N LYS A 101 11.33 -17.35 -12.86
CA LYS A 101 11.77 -18.75 -13.04
C LYS A 101 12.94 -19.15 -12.13
N GLU A 102 13.54 -18.18 -11.45
CA GLU A 102 14.61 -18.42 -10.47
C GLU A 102 14.08 -19.20 -9.25
N PRO A 103 14.91 -20.05 -8.63
CA PRO A 103 14.53 -20.76 -7.41
C PRO A 103 14.12 -19.80 -6.28
N ASN A 104 12.98 -20.07 -5.65
CA ASN A 104 12.47 -19.26 -4.53
C ASN A 104 13.27 -19.52 -3.24
N ARG A 105 14.17 -18.60 -2.89
CA ARG A 105 15.00 -18.68 -1.66
C ARG A 105 14.29 -18.21 -0.40
N VAL A 106 13.11 -17.60 -0.52
CA VAL A 106 12.28 -17.13 0.60
C VAL A 106 11.32 -18.23 1.05
N GLY A 107 10.96 -19.15 0.16
CA GLY A 107 10.03 -20.25 0.39
C GLY A 107 8.55 -19.84 0.35
N ARG A 108 8.23 -18.56 0.58
CA ARG A 108 6.87 -18.01 0.49
C ARG A 108 6.57 -17.47 -0.89
N THR A 109 5.29 -17.43 -1.26
CA THR A 109 4.83 -16.74 -2.46
C THR A 109 5.05 -15.23 -2.33
N MET A 110 5.61 -14.62 -3.36
CA MET A 110 5.91 -13.19 -3.40
C MET A 110 5.30 -12.55 -4.65
N VAL A 111 4.85 -11.31 -4.51
CA VAL A 111 4.31 -10.50 -5.61
C VAL A 111 4.89 -9.08 -5.59
N TRP A 112 5.13 -8.52 -6.77
CA TRP A 112 5.60 -7.15 -6.99
C TRP A 112 4.56 -6.39 -7.83
N PRO A 113 3.54 -5.80 -7.19
CA PRO A 113 2.54 -5.01 -7.90
C PRO A 113 3.06 -3.61 -8.24
N VAL A 114 2.65 -3.10 -9.40
CA VAL A 114 2.83 -1.71 -9.81
C VAL A 114 1.46 -1.07 -9.94
N TYR A 115 1.24 0.03 -9.22
CA TYR A 115 0.02 0.81 -9.29
C TYR A 115 0.15 1.84 -10.41
N VAL A 116 -0.52 1.57 -11.52
CA VAL A 116 -0.50 2.44 -12.71
C VAL A 116 -1.76 3.31 -12.67
N SER A 117 -1.57 4.63 -12.75
CA SER A 117 -2.67 5.60 -12.88
C SER A 117 -2.58 6.28 -14.24
N PRO A 118 -3.25 5.76 -15.27
CA PRO A 118 -3.32 6.43 -16.56
C PRO A 118 -4.12 7.73 -16.42
N MET A 119 -3.73 8.77 -17.15
CA MET A 119 -4.36 10.10 -17.06
C MET A 119 -5.87 10.01 -17.32
N GLY A 120 -6.68 10.36 -16.31
CA GLY A 120 -8.15 10.31 -16.40
C GLY A 120 -8.80 8.94 -16.18
N ALA A 121 -8.03 7.91 -15.82
CA ALA A 121 -8.54 6.57 -15.51
C ALA A 121 -8.29 6.19 -14.04
N PRO A 122 -9.10 5.27 -13.47
CA PRO A 122 -8.83 4.71 -12.14
C PRO A 122 -7.46 4.02 -12.08
N VAL A 123 -6.85 4.02 -10.89
CA VAL A 123 -5.62 3.26 -10.60
C VAL A 123 -5.87 1.78 -10.91
N ARG A 124 -4.93 1.17 -11.61
CA ARG A 124 -4.93 -0.25 -12.02
C ARG A 124 -3.68 -0.90 -11.45
N ILE A 125 -3.81 -2.16 -11.06
CA ILE A 125 -2.69 -2.97 -10.59
C ILE A 125 -2.14 -3.77 -11.76
N ASP A 126 -0.84 -3.60 -12.05
CA ASP A 126 -0.09 -4.45 -12.97
C ASP A 126 0.88 -5.32 -12.17
N ILE A 127 0.87 -6.64 -12.41
CA ILE A 127 1.81 -7.54 -11.75
C ILE A 127 3.13 -7.49 -12.53
N ARG A 128 4.16 -6.89 -11.92
CA ARG A 128 5.49 -6.79 -12.53
C ARG A 128 6.25 -8.09 -12.40
N CYS A 129 6.23 -8.64 -11.19
CA CYS A 129 6.84 -9.93 -10.91
C CYS A 129 5.98 -10.76 -9.96
N PHE A 130 6.05 -12.07 -10.13
CA PHE A 130 5.43 -13.06 -9.27
C PHE A 130 6.40 -14.22 -9.07
N MET A 131 6.59 -14.64 -7.82
CA MET A 131 7.39 -15.81 -7.48
C MET A 131 6.52 -16.78 -6.71
N PRO A 132 6.21 -17.97 -7.28
CA PRO A 132 5.42 -18.96 -6.56
C PRO A 132 6.19 -19.44 -5.34
N GLY A 133 5.48 -19.61 -4.24
CA GLY A 133 5.96 -20.30 -3.05
C GLY A 133 6.02 -21.81 -3.28
N SER A 134 6.75 -22.48 -2.40
CA SER A 134 6.65 -23.93 -2.31
C SER A 134 5.33 -24.25 -1.61
N MET A 135 4.37 -24.85 -2.31
CA MET A 135 3.17 -25.42 -1.69
C MET A 135 3.61 -26.62 -0.84
N THR A 136 3.94 -26.39 0.43
CA THR A 136 4.20 -27.45 1.42
C THR A 136 3.04 -27.58 2.37
#